data_AF-A0A2I1HK22-F1
#
_entry.id   AF-A0A2I1HK22-F1
#
_cell.length_a   1.000
_cell.length_b   1.000
_cell.length_c   1.000
_cell.angle_alpha   90.00
_cell.angle_beta   90.00
_cell.angle_gamma   90.00
#
_symmetry.space_group_name_H-M   'P 1'
#
loop_
_entity.id
_entity.type
_entity.pdbx_description
1 polymer ?
#
loop_
_entity_poly.entity_id
_entity_poly.type
_entity_poly.pdbx_seq_one_letter_code
_entity_poly.pdbx_strand_id
1 'polypeptide(L)' 'APLSALGSARMLDDLSSIQYPQGIKSPNPELNSNAEPGKFKYDRTFLMQFMTVCKEKPENLPALEAI' A
#
# COMPACT_ATOMS: atom_id res chain seq x y z
N ALA A 1 10.17 5.18 20.66
CA ALA A 1 10.41 3.87 20.03
C ALA A 1 11.13 4.11 18.70
N PRO A 2 11.89 3.16 18.14
CA PRO A 2 12.32 3.26 16.74
C PRO A 2 11.07 3.40 15.85
N LEU A 3 11.17 4.16 14.76
CA LEU A 3 10.07 4.33 13.81
C LEU A 3 9.67 2.94 13.29
N SER A 4 8.37 2.66 13.25
CA SER A 4 7.83 1.47 12.61
C SER A 4 8.26 1.41 11.13
N ALA A 5 8.25 0.22 10.52
CA ALA A 5 8.58 0.08 9.11
C ALA A 5 7.71 1.01 8.23
N LEU A 6 6.43 1.16 8.58
CA LEU A 6 5.52 2.09 7.91
C LEU A 6 5.87 3.57 8.20
N GLY A 7 6.25 3.92 9.43
CA GLY A 7 6.61 5.28 9.81
C GLY A 7 7.92 5.81 9.20
N SER A 8 8.81 4.91 8.76
CA SER A 8 10.05 5.24 8.07
C SER A 8 10.01 5.01 6.55
N ALA A 9 8.90 4.44 6.04
CA ALA A 9 8.74 4.16 4.61
C ALA A 9 8.56 5.45 3.79
N ARG A 10 8.91 5.38 2.50
CA ARG A 10 8.64 6.45 1.52
C ARG A 10 7.43 6.06 0.68
N MET A 11 6.62 7.05 0.32
CA MET A 11 5.59 6.86 -0.69
C MET A 11 6.22 6.46 -2.02
N LEU A 12 5.52 5.61 -2.77
CA LEU A 12 5.95 5.20 -4.10
C LEU A 12 5.57 6.29 -5.11
N ASP A 13 6.52 6.70 -5.95
CA ASP A 13 6.27 7.62 -7.07
C ASP A 13 5.98 6.86 -8.38
N ASP A 14 6.47 5.63 -8.49
CA ASP A 14 6.30 4.74 -9.63
C ASP A 14 6.10 3.29 -9.18
N LEU A 15 5.02 2.66 -9.66
CA LEU A 15 4.69 1.26 -9.38
C LEU A 15 5.70 0.28 -10.01
N SER A 16 6.39 0.69 -11.08
CA SER A 16 7.38 -0.15 -11.76
C SER A 16 8.69 -0.29 -10.97
N SER A 17 8.94 0.61 -10.02
CA SER A 17 10.15 0.62 -9.20
C SER A 17 10.22 -0.51 -8.17
N ILE A 18 9.12 -1.24 -7.94
CA ILE A 18 9.02 -2.28 -6.91
C ILE A 18 8.89 -3.66 -7.54
N GLN A 19 9.81 -4.56 -7.16
CA GLN A 19 9.64 -5.99 -7.41
C GLN A 19 8.89 -6.63 -6.25
N TYR A 20 7.76 -7.26 -6.59
CA TYR A 20 6.99 -8.04 -5.64
C TYR A 20 7.59 -9.44 -5.50
N PRO A 21 7.65 -10.01 -4.28
CA PRO A 21 8.17 -11.35 -4.06
C PRO A 21 7.25 -12.42 -4.66
N GLN A 22 7.77 -13.63 -4.81
CA GLN A 22 7.00 -14.76 -5.34
C GLN A 22 5.71 -14.98 -4.55
N GLY A 23 4.60 -15.17 -5.27
CA GLY A 23 3.27 -15.38 -4.69
C GLY A 23 2.50 -14.09 -4.35
N ILE A 24 3.14 -12.93 -4.42
CA ILE A 24 2.47 -11.63 -4.31
C ILE A 24 2.30 -11.03 -5.71
N LYS A 25 1.05 -10.70 -6.04
CA LYS A 25 0.71 -10.06 -7.30
C LYS A 25 1.04 -8.57 -7.25
N SER A 26 1.63 -8.06 -8.34
CA SER A 26 1.77 -6.63 -8.57
C SER A 26 0.41 -5.98 -8.89
N PRO A 27 0.29 -4.65 -8.78
CA PRO A 27 -0.90 -3.92 -9.24
C PRO A 27 -1.20 -4.19 -10.72
N ASN A 28 -2.48 -4.21 -11.11
CA ASN A 28 -2.85 -4.32 -12.51
C ASN A 28 -2.40 -3.07 -13.30
N PRO A 29 -1.50 -3.20 -14.29
CA PRO A 29 -1.03 -2.06 -15.08
C PRO A 29 -2.16 -1.42 -15.90
N GLU A 30 -3.17 -2.17 -16.34
CA GLU A 30 -4.27 -1.65 -17.16
C GLU A 30 -5.13 -0.63 -16.42
N LEU A 31 -5.22 -0.74 -15.09
CA LEU A 31 -5.92 0.24 -14.26
C LEU A 31 -5.16 1.57 -14.16
N ASN A 32 -3.85 1.56 -14.45
CA ASN A 32 -2.95 2.68 -14.25
C ASN A 32 -2.37 3.24 -15.54
N SER A 33 -2.76 2.74 -16.73
CA SER A 33 -2.25 3.20 -18.02
C SER A 33 -2.40 4.72 -18.26
N ASN A 34 -3.38 5.35 -17.61
CA ASN A 34 -3.65 6.80 -17.69
C ASN A 34 -3.70 7.44 -16.28
N ALA A 35 -3.09 6.81 -15.29
CA ALA A 35 -3.03 7.35 -13.94
C ALA A 35 -2.06 8.54 -13.87
N GLU A 36 -2.41 9.55 -13.08
CA GLU A 36 -1.46 10.63 -12.77
C GLU A 36 -0.38 10.10 -11.82
N PRO A 37 0.87 10.60 -11.89
CA PRO A 37 1.93 10.23 -10.95
C PRO A 37 1.47 10.39 -9.49
N GLY A 38 1.76 9.39 -8.65
CA GLY A 38 1.33 9.36 -7.25
C GLY A 38 -0.17 9.08 -7.02
N LYS A 39 -0.99 8.93 -8.07
CA LYS A 39 -2.41 8.55 -7.97
C LYS A 39 -2.65 7.18 -8.58
N PHE A 40 -2.49 6.14 -7.77
CA PHE A 40 -2.60 4.77 -8.24
C PHE A 40 -3.98 4.17 -8.00
N LYS A 41 -4.44 3.38 -8.97
CA LYS A 41 -5.64 2.56 -8.88
C LYS A 41 -5.25 1.12 -8.59
N TYR A 42 -5.93 0.50 -7.63
CA TYR A 42 -5.69 -0.87 -7.22
C TYR A 42 -6.96 -1.69 -7.32
N ASP A 43 -6.87 -2.90 -7.87
CA ASP A 43 -7.99 -3.83 -7.82
C ASP A 43 -8.14 -4.44 -6.42
N ARG A 44 -9.34 -4.95 -6.14
CA ARG A 44 -9.66 -5.56 -4.84
C ARG A 44 -8.71 -6.71 -4.50
N THR A 45 -8.36 -7.56 -5.45
CA THR A 45 -7.53 -8.75 -5.18
C THR A 45 -6.14 -8.34 -4.73
N PHE A 46 -5.55 -7.33 -5.37
CA PHE A 46 -4.28 -6.75 -4.95
C PHE A 46 -4.33 -6.24 -3.50
N LEU A 47 -5.32 -5.40 -3.18
CA LEU A 47 -5.47 -4.81 -1.84
C LEU A 47 -5.68 -5.87 -0.74
N MET A 48 -6.41 -6.93 -1.05
CA MET A 48 -6.70 -8.01 -0.09
C MET A 48 -5.44 -8.80 0.32
N GLN A 49 -4.34 -8.75 -0.44
CA GLN A 49 -3.07 -9.39 -0.07
C GLN A 49 -2.51 -8.82 1.24
N PHE A 50 -2.77 -7.54 1.53
CA PHE A 50 -2.27 -6.85 2.72
C PHE A 50 -2.99 -7.27 4.02
N MET A 51 -4.19 -7.87 3.95
CA MET A 51 -4.94 -8.28 5.15
C MET A 51 -4.17 -9.23 6.06
N THR A 52 -3.34 -10.10 5.47
CA THR A 52 -2.58 -11.09 6.25
C THR A 52 -1.20 -10.58 6.69
N VAL A 53 -0.78 -9.42 6.17
CA VAL A 53 0.56 -8.83 6.33
C VAL A 53 0.52 -7.65 7.30
N CYS A 54 -0.31 -6.64 7.04
CA CYS A 54 -0.41 -5.41 7.84
C CYS A 54 -1.39 -5.59 9.01
N LYS A 55 -0.99 -6.36 10.02
CA LYS A 55 -1.83 -6.69 11.19
C LYS A 55 -1.65 -5.78 12.40
N GLU A 56 -0.61 -4.96 12.39
CA GLU A 56 -0.28 -4.08 13.51
C GLU A 56 -1.24 -2.88 13.58
N LYS A 57 -1.53 -2.43 14.79
CA LYS A 57 -2.34 -1.23 15.01
C LYS A 57 -1.52 0.01 14.59
N PRO A 58 -2.05 0.88 13.72
CA PRO A 58 -1.35 2.12 13.36
C PRO A 58 -1.20 3.03 14.59
N GLU A 59 -0.03 3.65 14.73
CA GLU A 59 0.26 4.58 15.83
C GLU A 59 -0.67 5.80 15.80
N ASN A 60 -1.09 6.24 14.60
CA ASN A 60 -1.95 7.39 14.38
C ASN A 60 -3.40 7.03 14.06
N LEU A 61 -3.88 5.83 14.43
CA LEU A 61 -5.28 5.46 14.19
C LEU A 61 -6.18 6.34 15.08
N PRO A 62 -7.02 7.24 14.51
CA PRO A 62 -7.95 8.03 15.31
C PRO A 62 -8.94 7.12 16.03
N ALA A 63 -9.43 7.58 17.18
CA ALA A 63 -10.47 6.86 17.91
C ALA A 63 -11.78 6.87 17.08
N LEU A 64 -12.62 5.86 17.25
CA LEU A 64 -13.83 5.67 16.43
C LEU A 64 -14.80 6.85 16.58
N GLU A 65 -14.81 7.47 17.76
CA GLU A 65 -15.57 8.67 18.10
C GLU A 65 -15.10 9.95 17.39
N ALA A 66 -13.95 9.93 16.71
CA ALA A 66 -13.36 11.10 16.03
C ALA A 66 -13.50 11.07 14.49
N ILE A 67 -14.25 10.11 13.93
CA ILE A 67 -14.45 9.87 12.49
C ILE A 67 -15.91 10.11 12.12
#